data_AF-A0A3B8PR31-F1
#
_entry.id   AF-A0A3B8PR31-F1
#
_cell.length_a   1.000
_cell.length_b   1.000
_cell.length_c   1.000
_cell.angle_alpha   90.00
_cell.angle_beta   90.00
_cell.angle_gamma   90.00
#
_symmetry.space_group_name_H-M   'P 1'
#
loop_
_entity.id
_entity.type
_entity.pdbx_description
1 polymer ?
#
loop_
_entity_poly.entity_id
_entity_poly.type
_entity_poly.pdbx_seq_one_letter_code
_entity_poly.pdbx_strand_id
1 'polypeptide(L)'
;PNFWDLLNGRATVQFSKMHHRVGGPVFAEFQVVQDHIDLATPVSPKVALKETWNVRAWNVGARQGYSLYDIVTTISCAGPSPVTIKKHPWGGMAIRGAPEWYGEKCKFLTSAGKTRSKANHTRVRWCSISGSTRGVWSGMTVMSHPANLRHPEPVRVNGTIPYFCFVGSYLGDFDITPDKPLVLRYRFLVHDGEVRADNADRLWKDFANPPAAVIVAE
;
A
#
# COMPACT_ATOMS: atom_id res chain seq x y z
N PRO A 1 -18.73 -0.93 9.24
CA PRO A 1 -18.66 -1.81 8.05
C PRO A 1 -17.20 -2.24 7.83
N ASN A 2 -16.95 -3.52 7.48
CA ASN A 2 -15.61 -3.99 7.10
C ASN A 2 -15.52 -4.04 5.57
N PHE A 3 -15.01 -2.98 4.96
CA PHE A 3 -14.92 -2.87 3.50
C PHE A 3 -13.92 -3.86 2.88
N TRP A 4 -13.00 -4.41 3.69
CA TRP A 4 -11.89 -5.28 3.25
C TRP A 4 -12.22 -6.77 3.36
N ASP A 5 -13.44 -7.08 3.78
CA ASP A 5 -13.99 -8.43 3.82
C ASP A 5 -15.11 -8.60 2.80
N LEU A 6 -14.71 -8.81 1.54
CA LEU A 6 -15.66 -8.97 0.44
C LEU A 6 -16.47 -10.27 0.53
N LEU A 7 -15.95 -11.30 1.21
CA LEU A 7 -16.60 -12.61 1.32
C LEU A 7 -17.90 -12.54 2.12
N ASN A 8 -17.96 -11.65 3.10
CA ASN A 8 -19.14 -11.45 3.91
C ASN A 8 -20.25 -10.67 3.18
N GLY A 9 -19.97 -10.08 2.01
CA GLY A 9 -20.97 -9.39 1.18
C GLY A 9 -21.61 -8.15 1.82
N ARG A 10 -21.07 -7.66 2.95
CA ARG A 10 -21.63 -6.53 3.71
C ARG A 10 -21.04 -5.19 3.31
N ALA A 11 -20.04 -5.18 2.44
CA ALA A 11 -19.42 -3.97 1.94
C ALA A 11 -18.65 -4.25 0.63
N THR A 12 -18.39 -3.20 -0.14
CA THR A 12 -17.57 -3.29 -1.36
C THR A 12 -16.79 -2.00 -1.60
N VAL A 13 -15.80 -2.06 -2.49
CA VAL A 13 -15.16 -0.89 -3.11
C VAL A 13 -15.52 -0.87 -4.56
N GLN A 14 -15.99 0.28 -5.03
CA GLN A 14 -16.32 0.46 -6.42
C GLN A 14 -15.52 1.62 -7.01
N PHE A 15 -14.93 1.41 -8.18
CA PHE A 15 -14.39 2.50 -8.98
C PHE A 15 -15.49 3.52 -9.29
N SER A 16 -15.24 4.78 -8.95
CA SER A 16 -16.18 5.88 -9.14
C SER A 16 -15.85 6.65 -10.41
N LYS A 17 -14.62 7.19 -10.51
CA LYS A 17 -14.16 7.94 -11.68
C LYS A 17 -12.64 8.06 -11.79
N MET A 18 -12.16 8.32 -13.00
CA MET A 18 -10.83 8.88 -13.27
C MET A 18 -10.88 10.40 -13.11
N HIS A 19 -10.04 10.97 -12.26
CA HIS A 19 -10.02 12.41 -12.00
C HIS A 19 -8.96 13.15 -12.84
N HIS A 20 -7.77 12.56 -12.96
CA HIS A 20 -6.64 13.20 -13.61
C HIS A 20 -5.73 12.15 -14.25
N ARG A 21 -5.04 12.52 -15.33
CA ARG A 21 -3.94 11.76 -15.92
C ARG A 21 -2.94 12.71 -16.58
N VAL A 22 -1.66 12.42 -16.40
CA VAL A 22 -0.55 13.13 -17.05
C VAL A 22 0.55 12.14 -17.41
N GLY A 23 1.24 12.40 -18.51
CA GLY A 23 2.40 11.63 -18.94
C GLY A 23 3.51 12.56 -19.38
N GLY A 24 4.76 12.19 -19.07
CA GLY A 24 5.93 12.95 -19.44
C GLY A 24 7.20 12.08 -19.42
N PRO A 25 8.35 12.67 -19.79
CA PRO A 25 9.61 11.93 -19.90
C PRO A 25 10.14 11.43 -18.54
N VAL A 26 9.75 12.06 -17.44
CA VAL A 26 10.22 11.74 -16.07
C VAL A 26 9.24 10.83 -15.33
N PHE A 27 7.94 11.08 -15.46
CA PHE A 27 6.91 10.30 -14.78
C PHE A 27 5.61 10.28 -15.58
N ALA A 28 4.77 9.30 -15.26
CA ALA A 28 3.35 9.31 -15.59
C ALA A 28 2.57 9.23 -14.28
N GLU A 29 1.40 9.87 -14.23
CA GLU A 29 0.55 9.87 -13.05
C GLU A 29 -0.92 9.78 -13.46
N PHE A 30 -1.71 9.09 -12.65
CA PHE A 30 -3.15 9.15 -12.72
C PHE A 30 -3.78 9.25 -11.34
N GLN A 31 -5.00 9.77 -11.29
CA GLN A 31 -5.78 9.88 -10.08
C GLN A 31 -7.14 9.22 -10.28
N VAL A 32 -7.50 8.30 -9.39
CA VAL A 32 -8.82 7.64 -9.39
C VAL A 32 -9.54 7.87 -8.08
N VAL A 33 -10.86 7.93 -8.15
CA VAL A 33 -11.76 7.99 -6.99
C VAL A 33 -12.51 6.66 -6.91
N GLN A 34 -12.61 6.15 -5.70
CA GLN A 34 -13.30 4.91 -5.35
C GLN A 34 -14.26 5.19 -4.19
N ASP A 35 -15.40 4.51 -4.21
CA ASP A 35 -16.41 4.62 -3.17
C ASP A 35 -16.38 3.35 -2.32
N HIS A 36 -16.25 3.50 -1.00
CA HIS A 36 -16.38 2.41 -0.03
C HIS A 36 -17.84 2.34 0.41
N ILE A 37 -18.53 1.30 -0.05
CA ILE A 37 -19.98 1.19 0.05
C ILE A 37 -20.33 0.21 1.17
N ASP A 38 -21.15 0.64 2.12
CA ASP A 38 -21.80 -0.23 3.10
C ASP A 38 -23.02 -0.89 2.46
N LEU A 39 -23.02 -2.21 2.42
CA LEU A 39 -24.08 -3.06 1.87
C LEU A 39 -24.88 -3.77 2.98
N ALA A 40 -24.60 -3.47 4.27
CA ALA A 40 -25.30 -4.10 5.38
C ALA A 40 -26.81 -3.84 5.40
N THR A 41 -27.27 -2.81 4.68
CA THR A 41 -28.70 -2.56 4.41
C THR A 41 -28.93 -2.60 2.89
N PRO A 42 -29.24 -3.77 2.29
CA PRO A 42 -29.28 -3.95 0.84
C PRO A 42 -30.27 -3.04 0.11
N VAL A 43 -31.32 -2.59 0.80
CA VAL A 43 -32.35 -1.68 0.27
C VAL A 43 -31.85 -0.24 0.12
N SER A 44 -30.78 0.14 0.83
CA SER A 44 -30.18 1.47 0.75
C SER A 44 -28.65 1.38 0.98
N PRO A 45 -27.89 0.92 -0.03
CA PRO A 45 -26.43 1.01 -0.01
C PRO A 45 -25.99 2.44 0.24
N LYS A 46 -25.01 2.63 1.13
CA LYS A 46 -24.49 3.97 1.46
C LYS A 46 -23.00 4.02 1.22
N VAL A 47 -22.55 5.04 0.48
CA VAL A 47 -21.13 5.38 0.45
C VAL A 47 -20.75 5.92 1.81
N ALA A 48 -19.82 5.26 2.50
CA ALA A 48 -19.36 5.65 3.83
C ALA A 48 -18.05 6.43 3.74
N LEU A 49 -17.14 6.00 2.87
CA LEU A 49 -15.86 6.66 2.62
C LEU A 49 -15.66 6.87 1.12
N LYS A 50 -14.97 7.95 0.77
CA LYS A 50 -14.41 8.18 -0.56
C LYS A 50 -12.90 8.06 -0.47
N GLU A 51 -12.32 7.27 -1.36
CA GLU A 51 -10.89 7.07 -1.45
C GLU A 51 -10.37 7.60 -2.77
N THR A 52 -9.36 8.45 -2.70
CA THR A 52 -8.66 8.95 -3.87
C THR A 52 -7.25 8.39 -3.88
N TRP A 53 -6.92 7.64 -4.93
CA TRP A 53 -5.53 7.23 -5.20
C TRP A 53 -4.91 8.20 -6.18
N ASN A 54 -3.77 8.77 -5.80
CA ASN A 54 -2.82 9.35 -6.73
C ASN A 54 -1.71 8.31 -6.94
N VAL A 55 -1.54 7.85 -8.17
CA VAL A 55 -0.54 6.85 -8.55
C VAL A 55 0.44 7.49 -9.52
N ARG A 56 1.71 7.53 -9.14
CA ARG A 56 2.79 8.10 -9.97
C ARG A 56 3.86 7.05 -10.25
N ALA A 57 4.10 6.76 -11.52
CA ALA A 57 5.17 5.87 -11.98
C ALA A 57 6.36 6.69 -12.47
N TRP A 58 7.57 6.29 -12.09
CA TRP A 58 8.82 7.01 -12.38
C TRP A 58 9.62 6.31 -13.49
N ASN A 59 10.09 7.08 -14.47
CA ASN A 59 10.90 6.59 -15.58
C ASN A 59 12.40 6.50 -15.20
N VAL A 60 12.73 5.63 -14.22
CA VAL A 60 14.09 5.56 -13.64
C VAL A 60 14.77 4.19 -13.75
N GLY A 61 14.03 3.12 -14.01
CA GLY A 61 14.54 1.76 -13.77
C GLY A 61 14.29 0.70 -14.85
N ALA A 62 13.47 0.97 -15.85
CA ALA A 62 12.97 -0.08 -16.74
C ALA A 62 14.11 -0.85 -17.47
N ARG A 63 15.17 -0.14 -17.88
CA ARG A 63 16.36 -0.74 -18.52
C ARG A 63 17.28 -1.50 -17.54
N GLN A 64 17.09 -1.30 -16.25
CA GLN A 64 17.87 -1.87 -15.15
C GLN A 64 17.12 -3.00 -14.43
N GLY A 65 15.99 -3.47 -14.98
CA GLY A 65 15.21 -4.58 -14.42
C GLY A 65 14.36 -4.21 -13.20
N TYR A 66 14.01 -2.93 -13.04
CA TYR A 66 13.08 -2.51 -11.98
C TYR A 66 12.10 -1.43 -12.42
N SER A 67 10.93 -1.39 -11.78
CA SER A 67 9.96 -0.30 -11.92
C SER A 67 9.71 0.32 -10.56
N LEU A 68 9.53 1.64 -10.53
CA LEU A 68 9.26 2.39 -9.32
C LEU A 68 7.96 3.18 -9.47
N TYR A 69 7.04 3.03 -8.52
CA TYR A 69 5.84 3.84 -8.48
C TYR A 69 5.40 4.14 -7.05
N ASP A 70 4.72 5.26 -6.87
CA ASP A 70 4.18 5.72 -5.60
C ASP A 70 2.65 5.66 -5.64
N ILE A 71 2.05 5.35 -4.50
CA ILE A 71 0.61 5.48 -4.27
C ILE A 71 0.42 6.36 -3.04
N VAL A 72 -0.29 7.47 -3.23
CA VAL A 72 -0.87 8.24 -2.13
C VAL A 72 -2.37 7.98 -2.13
N THR A 73 -2.86 7.34 -1.08
CA THR A 73 -4.30 7.19 -0.83
C THR A 73 -4.77 8.22 0.17
N THR A 74 -5.84 8.94 -0.17
CA THR A 74 -6.56 9.85 0.72
C THR A 74 -7.97 9.31 0.91
N ILE A 75 -8.34 8.97 2.14
CA ILE A 75 -9.63 8.41 2.51
C ILE A 75 -10.38 9.43 3.37
N SER A 76 -11.55 9.87 2.91
CA SER A 76 -12.40 10.86 3.59
C SER A 76 -13.80 10.31 3.81
N CYS A 77 -14.50 10.83 4.82
CA CYS A 77 -15.93 10.55 4.97
C CYS A 77 -16.71 11.00 3.73
N ALA A 78 -17.69 10.18 3.31
CA ALA A 78 -18.59 10.55 2.22
C ALA A 78 -19.74 11.47 2.67
N GLY A 79 -19.94 11.60 3.99
CA GLY A 79 -20.92 12.47 4.63
C GLY A 79 -20.37 13.07 5.93
N PRO A 80 -21.23 13.69 6.77
CA PRO A 80 -20.80 14.41 7.97
C PRO A 80 -20.46 13.50 9.17
N SER A 81 -20.76 12.21 9.09
CA SER A 81 -20.52 11.27 10.18
C SER A 81 -19.10 10.71 10.13
N PRO A 82 -18.40 10.60 11.27
CA PRO A 82 -17.11 9.92 11.33
C PRO A 82 -17.27 8.42 11.09
N VAL A 83 -16.20 7.79 10.59
CA VAL A 83 -16.12 6.33 10.43
C VAL A 83 -14.98 5.81 11.29
N THR A 84 -15.31 4.98 12.28
CA THR A 84 -14.32 4.29 13.10
C THR A 84 -13.84 3.02 12.41
N ILE A 85 -12.54 2.97 12.15
CA ILE A 85 -11.86 1.74 11.76
C ILE A 85 -11.50 0.97 13.03
N LYS A 86 -12.13 -0.19 13.22
CA LYS A 86 -11.91 -1.06 14.38
C LYS A 86 -10.57 -1.77 14.32
N LYS A 87 -9.99 -2.03 15.49
CA LYS A 87 -8.77 -2.83 15.65
C LYS A 87 -8.92 -4.15 14.92
N HIS A 88 -7.99 -4.45 14.03
CA HIS A 88 -8.04 -5.64 13.20
C HIS A 88 -6.64 -6.15 12.83
N PRO A 89 -6.42 -7.46 12.69
CA PRO A 89 -5.08 -8.01 12.42
C PRO A 89 -4.65 -7.97 10.96
N TRP A 90 -5.53 -7.54 10.05
CA TRP A 90 -5.26 -7.36 8.62
C TRP A 90 -6.14 -6.24 8.04
N GLY A 91 -5.74 -5.72 6.88
CA GLY A 91 -6.36 -4.58 6.19
C GLY A 91 -5.30 -3.60 5.68
N GLY A 92 -5.71 -2.47 5.11
CA GLY A 92 -4.79 -1.45 4.61
C GLY A 92 -4.15 -1.81 3.27
N MET A 93 -3.00 -1.21 2.96
CA MET A 93 -2.32 -1.43 1.68
C MET A 93 -1.73 -2.83 1.61
N ALA A 94 -2.23 -3.63 0.68
CA ALA A 94 -1.95 -5.06 0.58
C ALA A 94 -1.33 -5.44 -0.76
N ILE A 95 -0.44 -6.43 -0.73
CA ILE A 95 0.09 -7.10 -1.92
C ILE A 95 -0.14 -8.60 -1.79
N ARG A 96 -0.53 -9.20 -2.90
CA ARG A 96 -0.56 -10.64 -3.09
C ARG A 96 0.35 -11.01 -4.26
N GLY A 97 1.30 -11.90 -4.01
CA GLY A 97 2.19 -12.43 -5.02
C GLY A 97 1.51 -13.41 -5.97
N ALA A 98 2.25 -13.85 -6.98
CA ALA A 98 1.74 -14.73 -8.02
C ALA A 98 1.26 -16.09 -7.46
N PRO A 99 0.37 -16.82 -8.16
CA PRO A 99 -0.14 -18.13 -7.73
C PRO A 99 0.94 -19.21 -7.52
N GLU A 100 2.14 -19.03 -8.05
CA GLU A 100 3.26 -19.98 -7.88
C GLU A 100 4.08 -19.72 -6.60
N TRP A 101 3.90 -18.56 -5.95
CA TRP A 101 4.72 -18.09 -4.83
C TRP A 101 4.28 -18.74 -3.50
N TYR A 102 4.46 -20.06 -3.37
CA TYR A 102 4.17 -20.81 -2.15
C TYR A 102 5.39 -21.56 -1.62
N GLY A 103 5.40 -21.83 -0.31
CA GLY A 103 6.50 -22.53 0.35
C GLY A 103 7.84 -21.85 0.09
N GLU A 104 8.83 -22.63 -0.33
CA GLU A 104 10.19 -22.17 -0.62
C GLU A 104 10.29 -21.25 -1.84
N LYS A 105 9.27 -21.24 -2.71
CA LYS A 105 9.19 -20.34 -3.87
C LYS A 105 8.71 -18.94 -3.49
N CYS A 106 8.59 -18.62 -2.20
CA CYS A 106 8.23 -17.28 -1.75
C CYS A 106 9.00 -16.87 -0.51
N LYS A 107 9.71 -15.75 -0.63
CA LYS A 107 10.50 -15.15 0.44
C LYS A 107 9.91 -13.82 0.86
N PHE A 108 10.11 -13.53 2.14
CA PHE A 108 9.84 -12.22 2.73
C PHE A 108 11.10 -11.71 3.41
N LEU A 109 11.33 -10.41 3.30
CA LEU A 109 12.37 -9.70 4.03
C LEU A 109 11.82 -8.35 4.45
N THR A 110 12.05 -7.95 5.70
CA THR A 110 11.63 -6.64 6.19
C THR A 110 12.81 -5.76 6.58
N SER A 111 12.55 -4.47 6.74
CA SER A 111 13.53 -3.49 7.24
C SER A 111 14.07 -3.77 8.64
N ALA A 112 13.50 -4.74 9.36
CA ALA A 112 13.96 -5.21 10.67
C ALA A 112 14.73 -6.54 10.57
N GLY A 113 15.11 -6.97 9.36
CA GLY A 113 15.80 -8.23 9.09
C GLY A 113 14.93 -9.47 9.36
N LYS A 114 13.61 -9.33 9.42
CA LYS A 114 12.70 -10.45 9.70
C LYS A 114 12.26 -11.12 8.41
N THR A 115 12.23 -12.45 8.44
CA THR A 115 11.67 -13.30 7.39
C THR A 115 10.24 -13.69 7.73
N ARG A 116 9.55 -14.40 6.81
CA ARG A 116 8.14 -14.79 6.90
C ARG A 116 7.70 -15.23 8.31
N SER A 117 8.44 -16.15 8.93
CA SER A 117 8.10 -16.73 10.23
C SER A 117 8.19 -15.76 11.41
N LYS A 118 8.91 -14.64 11.27
CA LYS A 118 9.17 -13.66 12.34
C LYS A 118 8.68 -12.25 12.01
N ALA A 119 8.13 -12.02 10.82
CA ALA A 119 7.76 -10.69 10.36
C ALA A 119 6.34 -10.28 10.74
N ASN A 120 5.44 -11.23 10.97
CA ASN A 120 4.04 -10.93 11.23
C ASN A 120 3.87 -10.03 12.46
N HIS A 121 3.11 -8.96 12.29
CA HIS A 121 2.80 -7.90 13.24
C HIS A 121 4.00 -7.09 13.77
N THR A 122 5.20 -7.28 13.18
CA THR A 122 6.35 -6.42 13.46
C THR A 122 6.21 -5.07 12.77
N ARG A 123 6.83 -4.03 13.36
CA ARG A 123 6.83 -2.65 12.82
C ARG A 123 8.00 -2.46 11.87
N VAL A 124 7.72 -2.09 10.62
CA VAL A 124 8.71 -2.06 9.56
C VAL A 124 8.55 -0.84 8.66
N ARG A 125 9.67 -0.34 8.13
CA ARG A 125 9.72 0.77 7.17
C ARG A 125 9.36 0.29 5.76
N TRP A 126 9.77 -0.94 5.45
CA TRP A 126 9.48 -1.61 4.20
C TRP A 126 9.38 -3.13 4.41
N CYS A 127 8.62 -3.76 3.53
CA CYS A 127 8.48 -5.22 3.46
C CYS A 127 8.60 -5.63 1.99
N SER A 128 9.46 -6.60 1.73
CA SER A 128 9.65 -7.21 0.44
C SER A 128 9.00 -8.59 0.41
N ILE A 129 8.29 -8.85 -0.67
CA ILE A 129 7.84 -10.17 -1.07
C ILE A 129 8.46 -10.50 -2.42
N SER A 130 9.08 -11.66 -2.53
CA SER A 130 9.62 -12.17 -3.80
C SER A 130 9.25 -13.62 -3.97
N GLY A 131 9.14 -14.07 -5.21
CA GLY A 131 8.92 -15.47 -5.48
C GLY A 131 9.36 -15.91 -6.86
N SER A 132 9.46 -17.22 -7.02
CA SER A 132 9.88 -17.86 -8.26
C SER A 132 8.67 -18.25 -9.09
N THR A 133 8.62 -17.76 -10.34
CA THR A 133 7.68 -18.19 -11.38
C THR A 133 8.45 -18.87 -12.49
N ARG A 134 8.17 -20.15 -12.75
CA ARG A 134 8.94 -20.97 -13.71
C ARG A 134 10.48 -20.91 -13.50
N GLY A 135 10.92 -20.83 -12.25
CA GLY A 135 12.35 -20.74 -11.88
C GLY A 135 12.94 -19.33 -11.89
N VAL A 136 12.20 -18.32 -12.37
CA VAL A 136 12.66 -16.92 -12.40
C VAL A 136 12.12 -16.19 -11.17
N TRP A 137 13.02 -15.59 -10.40
CA TRP A 137 12.66 -14.79 -9.23
C TRP A 137 12.32 -13.36 -9.62
N SER A 138 11.24 -12.85 -9.06
CA SER A 138 10.87 -11.43 -9.09
C SER A 138 10.14 -11.04 -7.80
N GLY A 139 9.98 -9.76 -7.57
CA GLY A 139 9.44 -9.27 -6.30
C GLY A 139 8.91 -7.86 -6.32
N MET A 140 8.28 -7.53 -5.20
CA MET A 140 7.84 -6.19 -4.86
C MET A 140 8.30 -5.84 -3.46
N THR A 141 9.01 -4.73 -3.34
CA THR A 141 9.35 -4.12 -2.06
C THR A 141 8.46 -2.89 -1.86
N VAL A 142 7.63 -2.93 -0.83
CA VAL A 142 6.68 -1.86 -0.51
C VAL A 142 7.17 -1.11 0.72
N MET A 143 7.22 0.22 0.60
CA MET A 143 7.80 1.14 1.56
C MET A 143 6.71 2.03 2.15
N SER A 144 6.60 2.09 3.47
CA SER A 144 5.73 3.01 4.21
C SER A 144 6.45 4.33 4.45
N HIS A 145 5.70 5.44 4.45
CA HIS A 145 6.25 6.79 4.64
C HIS A 145 6.15 7.24 6.12
N PRO A 146 7.13 8.02 6.65
CA PRO A 146 7.09 8.56 8.03
C PRO A 146 5.82 9.32 8.41
N ALA A 147 5.18 9.97 7.43
CA ALA A 147 3.94 10.71 7.61
C ALA A 147 2.67 9.82 7.67
N ASN A 148 2.78 8.50 7.49
CA ASN A 148 1.64 7.60 7.60
C ASN A 148 1.22 7.43 9.06
N LEU A 149 -0.07 7.19 9.28
CA LEU A 149 -0.59 6.82 10.58
C LEU A 149 0.20 5.64 11.16
N ARG A 150 0.74 5.81 12.37
CA ARG A 150 1.45 4.76 13.13
C ARG A 150 2.74 4.25 12.47
N HIS A 151 3.38 5.03 11.59
CA HIS A 151 4.69 4.70 11.06
C HIS A 151 5.76 4.52 12.17
N PRO A 152 6.71 3.56 12.05
CA PRO A 152 6.70 2.42 11.13
C PRO A 152 5.48 1.53 11.37
N GLU A 153 4.73 1.24 10.31
CA GLU A 153 3.46 0.53 10.41
C GLU A 153 3.71 -0.96 10.73
N PRO A 154 2.84 -1.61 11.53
CA PRO A 154 2.88 -3.05 11.66
C PRO A 154 2.46 -3.71 10.34
N VAL A 155 3.01 -4.88 10.03
CA VAL A 155 2.62 -5.66 8.84
C VAL A 155 1.87 -6.93 9.21
N ARG A 156 0.89 -7.34 8.40
CA ARG A 156 0.39 -8.72 8.41
C ARG A 156 1.19 -9.49 7.38
N VAL A 157 1.97 -10.49 7.77
CA VAL A 157 2.65 -11.41 6.82
C VAL A 157 2.01 -12.78 6.95
N ASN A 158 1.37 -13.26 5.88
CA ASN A 158 0.69 -14.55 5.90
C ASN A 158 1.70 -15.71 5.99
N GLY A 159 1.38 -16.71 6.80
CA GLY A 159 2.25 -17.87 7.02
C GLY A 159 2.36 -18.79 5.80
N THR A 160 1.33 -18.82 4.95
CA THR A 160 1.22 -19.80 3.84
C THR A 160 1.09 -19.10 2.49
N ILE A 161 0.13 -18.19 2.36
CA ILE A 161 -0.18 -17.49 1.11
C ILE A 161 0.86 -16.37 0.87
N PRO A 162 1.27 -16.08 -0.38
CA PRO A 162 2.14 -14.94 -0.70
C PRO A 162 1.41 -13.62 -0.51
N TYR A 163 1.18 -13.21 0.73
CA TYR A 163 0.39 -12.03 1.05
C TYR A 163 1.02 -11.27 2.21
N PHE A 164 1.08 -9.95 2.06
CA PHE A 164 1.21 -9.08 3.21
C PHE A 164 0.43 -7.78 3.05
N CYS A 165 0.21 -7.08 4.16
CA CYS A 165 -0.29 -5.71 4.15
C CYS A 165 0.31 -4.88 5.28
N PHE A 166 0.36 -3.57 5.10
CA PHE A 166 0.55 -2.61 6.19
C PHE A 166 -0.77 -2.40 6.91
N VAL A 167 -0.81 -2.69 8.21
CA VAL A 167 -2.06 -2.80 8.99
C VAL A 167 -2.03 -1.87 10.20
N GLY A 168 -2.07 -0.56 9.96
CA GLY A 168 -2.12 0.44 11.03
C GLY A 168 -3.15 0.14 12.12
N SER A 169 -4.33 -0.39 11.77
CA SER A 169 -5.42 -0.78 12.68
C SER A 169 -5.04 -1.87 13.70
N TYR A 170 -3.96 -2.61 13.50
CA TYR A 170 -3.51 -3.64 14.46
C TYR A 170 -3.21 -3.06 15.85
N LEU A 171 -2.75 -1.79 15.91
CA LEU A 171 -2.43 -1.13 17.17
C LEU A 171 -3.64 -0.53 17.91
N GLY A 172 -4.84 -0.61 17.35
CA GLY A 172 -6.06 -0.10 17.98
C GLY A 172 -7.03 0.56 17.00
N ASP A 173 -8.18 0.97 17.50
CA ASP A 173 -9.16 1.74 16.74
C ASP A 173 -8.56 3.09 16.29
N PHE A 174 -9.10 3.66 15.22
CA PHE A 174 -8.89 5.06 14.85
C PHE A 174 -10.08 5.57 14.03
N ASP A 175 -10.30 6.88 14.06
CA ASP A 175 -11.39 7.51 13.33
C ASP A 175 -10.89 8.20 12.07
N ILE A 176 -11.70 8.15 11.03
CA ILE A 176 -11.67 9.06 9.90
C ILE A 176 -12.84 10.02 10.12
N THR A 177 -12.56 11.32 10.22
CA THR A 177 -13.57 12.35 10.44
C THR A 177 -13.68 13.26 9.20
N PRO A 178 -14.80 13.98 9.00
CA PRO A 178 -14.95 14.88 7.84
C PRO A 178 -13.85 15.93 7.70
N ASP A 179 -13.30 16.40 8.82
CA ASP A 179 -12.22 17.39 8.90
C ASP A 179 -10.81 16.77 8.91
N LYS A 180 -10.69 15.45 9.11
CA LYS A 180 -9.41 14.74 9.21
C LYS A 180 -9.40 13.49 8.32
N PRO A 181 -9.18 13.67 7.00
CA PRO A 181 -9.01 12.53 6.10
C PRO A 181 -7.75 11.73 6.47
N LEU A 182 -7.79 10.42 6.25
CA LEU A 182 -6.64 9.55 6.40
C LEU A 182 -5.80 9.60 5.12
N VAL A 183 -4.54 10.02 5.23
CA VAL A 183 -3.59 10.01 4.11
C VAL A 183 -2.49 8.99 4.37
N LEU A 184 -2.36 8.00 3.47
CA LEU A 184 -1.30 7.00 3.51
C LEU A 184 -0.51 7.05 2.21
N ARG A 185 0.81 6.92 2.33
CA ARG A 185 1.79 7.08 1.24
C ARG A 185 2.66 5.84 1.19
N TYR A 186 2.76 5.24 0.01
CA TYR A 186 3.56 4.04 -0.21
C TYR A 186 4.39 4.18 -1.48
N ARG A 187 5.61 3.66 -1.45
CA ARG A 187 6.44 3.45 -2.64
C ARG A 187 6.59 1.96 -2.92
N PHE A 188 6.51 1.61 -4.18
CA PHE A 188 6.64 0.25 -4.68
C PHE A 188 7.85 0.17 -5.61
N LEU A 189 8.80 -0.67 -5.22
CA LEU A 189 9.87 -1.15 -6.09
C LEU A 189 9.47 -2.52 -6.60
N VAL A 190 9.16 -2.63 -7.88
CA VAL A 190 9.04 -3.91 -8.59
C VAL A 190 10.43 -4.25 -9.12
N HIS A 191 10.91 -5.46 -8.88
CA HIS A 191 12.28 -5.83 -9.24
C HIS A 191 12.38 -7.27 -9.71
N ASP A 192 13.33 -7.51 -10.59
CA ASP A 192 13.82 -8.86 -10.88
C ASP A 192 14.73 -9.33 -9.75
N GLY A 193 14.75 -10.65 -9.52
CA GLY A 193 15.54 -11.27 -8.46
C GLY A 193 15.07 -10.94 -7.04
N GLU A 194 15.89 -11.31 -6.06
CA GLU A 194 15.67 -10.99 -4.64
C GLU A 194 16.20 -9.59 -4.30
N VAL A 195 15.47 -8.84 -3.47
CA VAL A 195 15.94 -7.53 -3.03
C VAL A 195 17.07 -7.66 -2.01
N ARG A 196 18.10 -6.80 -2.13
CA ARG A 196 19.11 -6.62 -1.08
C ARG A 196 18.61 -5.59 -0.07
N ALA A 197 18.77 -5.88 1.23
CA ALA A 197 18.32 -5.00 2.31
C ALA A 197 18.88 -3.57 2.18
N ASP A 198 20.18 -3.42 1.87
CA ASP A 198 20.83 -2.12 1.74
C ASP A 198 20.22 -1.28 0.60
N ASN A 199 19.85 -1.92 -0.52
CA ASN A 199 19.20 -1.25 -1.65
C ASN A 199 17.79 -0.78 -1.25
N ALA A 200 17.03 -1.63 -0.54
CA ALA A 200 15.70 -1.27 -0.05
C ALA A 200 15.76 -0.13 0.99
N ASP A 201 16.73 -0.15 1.91
CA ASP A 201 16.91 0.91 2.90
C ASP A 201 17.35 2.22 2.27
N ARG A 202 18.24 2.20 1.27
CA ARG A 202 18.60 3.41 0.51
C ARG A 202 17.38 4.02 -0.17
N LEU A 203 16.62 3.23 -0.93
CA LEU A 203 15.43 3.70 -1.63
C LEU A 203 14.33 4.20 -0.67
N TRP A 204 14.21 3.57 0.50
CA TRP A 204 13.31 4.06 1.54
C TRP A 204 13.76 5.42 2.09
N LYS A 205 15.06 5.64 2.31
CA LYS A 205 15.57 6.96 2.75
C LYS A 205 15.27 8.05 1.73
N ASP A 206 15.45 7.76 0.44
CA ASP A 206 15.13 8.67 -0.67
C ASP A 206 13.64 9.00 -0.72
N PHE A 207 12.77 8.02 -0.39
CA PHE A 207 11.32 8.21 -0.32
C PHE A 207 10.88 8.98 0.92
N ALA A 208 11.47 8.69 2.07
CA ALA A 208 11.16 9.30 3.35
C ALA A 208 11.66 10.74 3.47
N ASN A 209 12.73 11.07 2.74
CA ASN A 209 13.38 12.38 2.73
C ASN A 209 13.66 12.81 1.29
N PRO A 210 12.62 13.13 0.50
CA PRO A 210 12.82 13.54 -0.88
C PRO A 210 13.62 14.83 -0.95
N PRO A 211 14.52 14.99 -1.95
CA PRO A 211 15.28 16.22 -2.11
C PRO A 211 14.35 17.41 -2.36
N ALA A 212 14.66 18.54 -1.72
CA ALA A 212 13.99 19.81 -1.99
C ALA A 212 14.72 20.53 -3.14
N ALA A 213 13.95 21.02 -4.12
CA ALA A 213 14.46 21.88 -5.18
C ALA A 213 13.77 23.24 -5.07
N VAL A 214 14.54 24.31 -5.29
CA VAL A 214 14.05 25.68 -5.38
C VAL A 214 14.39 26.22 -6.76
N ILE A 215 13.45 26.93 -7.38
CA ILE A 215 13.71 27.68 -8.61
C ILE A 215 14.25 29.05 -8.17
N VAL A 216 15.48 29.35 -8.56
CA VAL A 216 16.08 30.67 -8.35
C VAL A 216 15.95 31.42 -9.67
N ALA A 217 15.27 32.56 -9.66
CA ALA A 217 15.28 33.47 -10.80
C ALA A 217 16.64 34.18 -10.84
N GLU A 218 17.24 34.25 -12.02
CA GLU A 218 18.39 35.13 -12.28
C GLU A 218 17.96 36.61 -12.26
#